data_AF-A0A661PN48-F1
#
_entry.id   AF-A0A661PN48-F1
#
_cell.length_a   1.000
_cell.length_b   1.000
_cell.length_c   1.000
_cell.angle_alpha   90.00
_cell.angle_beta   90.00
_cell.angle_gamma   90.00
#
_symmetry.space_group_name_H-M   'P 1'
#
loop_
_entity.id
_entity.type
_entity.pdbx_description
1 polymer ?
#
loop_
_entity_poly.entity_id
_entity_poly.type
_entity_poly.pdbx_seq_one_letter_code
_entity_poly.pdbx_strand_id
1 'polypeptide(L)'
;MIRILPNQIATPKIWNIIKFVSTETNEIQGKDIQRYCNDLLRKLLNNKMQCFFCLSDERKIRTVILTEMQADNIRQIKLLFVRCIYTFEVMTDNNRHDIFKSVHEFAKKTGCSIISLVAGNKQMCDFAKECNFRETKRIFEVKTGIS
;
A
#
# COMPACT_ATOMS: atom_id res chain seq x y z
N MET A 1 4.13 -13.63 0.33
CA MET A 1 4.43 -12.23 -0.07
C MET A 1 5.93 -12.07 -0.29
N ILE A 2 6.36 -11.42 -1.39
CA ILE A 2 7.78 -11.22 -1.75
C ILE A 2 8.08 -9.71 -1.75
N ARG A 3 9.12 -9.28 -1.02
CA ARG A 3 9.59 -7.88 -1.05
C ARG A 3 10.38 -7.64 -2.33
N ILE A 4 10.03 -6.58 -3.05
CA ILE A 4 10.76 -6.14 -4.24
C ILE A 4 11.89 -5.19 -3.81
N LEU A 5 13.10 -5.48 -4.26
CA LEU A 5 14.29 -4.70 -3.93
C LEU A 5 14.42 -3.45 -4.81
N PRO A 6 15.06 -2.37 -4.33
CA PRO A 6 15.21 -1.12 -5.08
C PRO A 6 15.74 -1.29 -6.52
N ASN A 7 16.73 -2.17 -6.72
CA ASN A 7 17.28 -2.47 -8.05
C ASN A 7 16.26 -3.15 -8.98
N GLN A 8 15.35 -3.96 -8.44
CA GLN A 8 14.27 -4.58 -9.20
C GLN A 8 13.16 -3.58 -9.53
N ILE A 9 12.88 -2.64 -8.61
CA ILE A 9 11.88 -1.57 -8.80
C ILE A 9 12.20 -0.72 -10.03
N ALA A 10 13.49 -0.43 -10.26
CA ALA A 10 13.93 0.38 -11.40
C ALA A 10 13.73 -0.31 -12.77
N THR A 11 13.39 -1.60 -12.81
CA THR A 11 13.12 -2.28 -14.09
C THR A 11 11.81 -1.78 -14.70
N PRO A 12 11.75 -1.51 -16.03
CA PRO A 12 10.55 -0.92 -16.65
C PRO A 12 9.26 -1.71 -16.39
N LYS A 13 9.35 -3.04 -16.40
CA LYS A 13 8.20 -3.93 -16.17
C LYS A 13 7.61 -3.76 -14.76
N ILE A 14 8.45 -3.81 -13.73
CA ILE A 14 8.01 -3.67 -12.34
C ILE A 14 7.55 -2.24 -12.07
N TRP A 15 8.29 -1.25 -12.57
CA TRP A 15 7.95 0.15 -12.37
C TRP A 15 6.59 0.51 -12.98
N ASN A 16 6.30 0.01 -14.19
CA ASN A 16 5.00 0.25 -14.83
C ASN A 16 3.83 -0.35 -14.04
N ILE A 17 4.01 -1.53 -13.45
CA ILE A 17 3.02 -2.14 -12.55
C ILE A 17 2.80 -1.28 -11.32
N ILE A 18 3.89 -0.84 -10.66
CA ILE A 18 3.80 -0.01 -9.46
C ILE A 18 3.12 1.32 -9.75
N LYS A 19 3.48 2.00 -10.86
CA LYS A 19 2.81 3.23 -11.30
C LYS A 19 1.32 3.00 -11.43
N PHE A 20 0.93 2.03 -12.26
CA PHE A 20 -0.48 1.69 -12.51
C PHE A 20 -1.26 1.49 -11.21
N VAL A 21 -0.83 0.53 -10.37
CA VAL A 21 -1.58 0.24 -9.13
C VAL A 21 -1.63 1.44 -8.19
N SER A 22 -0.53 2.20 -8.10
CA SER A 22 -0.45 3.33 -7.17
C SER A 22 -1.29 4.53 -7.62
N THR A 23 -1.43 4.78 -8.93
CA THR A 23 -2.27 5.85 -9.46
C THR A 23 -3.73 5.46 -9.43
N GLU A 24 -4.07 4.20 -9.74
CA GLU A 24 -5.44 3.68 -9.66
C GLU A 24 -5.97 3.71 -8.24
N THR A 25 -5.23 3.16 -7.26
CA THR A 25 -5.69 3.10 -5.86
C THR A 25 -5.78 4.46 -5.19
N ASN A 26 -4.98 5.44 -5.61
CA ASN A 26 -4.99 6.79 -5.04
C ASN A 26 -5.73 7.81 -5.92
N GLU A 27 -6.42 7.35 -6.97
CA GLU A 27 -7.20 8.18 -7.90
C GLU A 27 -6.41 9.38 -8.48
N ILE A 28 -5.12 9.18 -8.72
CA ILE A 28 -4.23 10.23 -9.23
C ILE A 28 -4.39 10.33 -10.75
N GLN A 29 -4.82 11.49 -11.23
CA GLN A 29 -5.11 11.71 -12.65
C GLN A 29 -4.44 12.97 -13.20
N GLY A 30 -4.33 13.04 -14.53
CA GLY A 30 -3.89 14.24 -15.24
C GLY A 30 -2.47 14.71 -14.89
N LYS A 31 -2.34 16.03 -14.64
CA LYS A 31 -1.05 16.71 -14.46
C LYS A 31 -0.23 16.23 -13.26
N ASP A 32 -0.88 15.62 -12.26
CA ASP A 32 -0.23 15.23 -11.01
C ASP A 32 0.44 13.86 -11.05
N ILE A 33 0.13 13.03 -12.07
CA ILE A 33 0.67 11.66 -12.20
C ILE A 33 2.20 11.65 -12.17
N GLN A 34 2.84 12.51 -12.95
CA GLN A 34 4.30 12.50 -13.05
C GLN A 34 4.97 12.90 -11.73
N ARG A 35 4.46 13.96 -11.08
CA ARG A 35 4.97 14.42 -9.78
C ARG A 35 4.81 13.34 -8.71
N TYR A 36 3.63 12.71 -8.66
CA TYR A 36 3.34 11.62 -7.75
C TYR A 36 4.26 10.42 -7.96
N CYS A 37 4.38 9.96 -9.21
CA CYS A 37 5.23 8.81 -9.56
C CYS A 37 6.71 9.08 -9.24
N ASN A 38 7.21 10.30 -9.45
CA ASN A 38 8.58 10.66 -9.10
C ASN A 38 8.82 10.61 -7.58
N ASP A 39 7.90 11.13 -6.76
CA ASP A 39 8.01 11.04 -5.30
C ASP A 39 7.93 9.58 -4.83
N LEU A 40 7.02 8.79 -5.40
CA LEU A 40 6.89 7.36 -5.11
C LEU A 40 8.17 6.60 -5.43
N LEU A 41 8.74 6.81 -6.63
CA LEU A 41 9.98 6.16 -7.04
C LEU A 41 11.12 6.51 -6.07
N ARG A 42 11.26 7.79 -5.72
CA ARG A 42 12.25 8.25 -4.76
C ARG A 42 12.10 7.55 -3.40
N LYS A 43 10.88 7.44 -2.88
CA LYS A 43 10.57 6.78 -1.61
C LYS A 43 10.84 5.27 -1.63
N LEU A 44 10.60 4.61 -2.77
CA LEU A 44 10.89 3.19 -2.94
C LEU A 44 12.39 2.92 -3.03
N LEU A 45 13.13 3.76 -3.77
CA LEU A 45 14.58 3.58 -3.96
C LEU A 45 15.39 3.86 -2.69
N ASN A 46 14.92 4.77 -1.82
CA ASN A 46 15.58 5.09 -0.56
C ASN A 46 15.05 4.30 0.66
N ASN A 47 14.28 3.23 0.43
CA ASN A 47 13.67 2.37 1.45
C ASN A 47 12.71 3.07 2.43
N LYS A 48 12.27 4.31 2.17
CA LYS A 48 11.18 4.93 2.96
C LYS A 48 9.86 4.20 2.75
N MET A 49 9.63 3.70 1.55
CA MET A 49 8.53 2.81 1.21
C MET A 49 9.04 1.43 0.80
N GLN A 50 8.22 0.41 0.99
CA GLN A 50 8.47 -0.95 0.53
C GLN A 50 7.34 -1.40 -0.40
N CYS A 51 7.71 -2.18 -1.42
CA CYS A 51 6.79 -2.79 -2.35
C CYS A 51 6.83 -4.31 -2.18
N PHE A 52 5.66 -4.93 -2.17
CA PHE A 52 5.52 -6.37 -2.08
C PHE A 52 4.58 -6.90 -3.16
N PHE A 53 4.94 -8.06 -3.71
CA PHE A 53 4.07 -8.83 -4.60
C PHE A 53 3.61 -10.12 -3.92
N CYS A 54 2.31 -10.40 -4.04
CA CYS A 54 1.77 -11.73 -3.82
C CYS A 54 1.58 -12.39 -5.19
N LEU A 55 2.08 -13.61 -5.34
CA LEU A 55 1.96 -14.36 -6.58
C LEU A 55 0.83 -15.39 -6.47
N SER A 56 0.18 -15.70 -7.59
CA SER A 56 -0.68 -16.89 -7.74
C SER A 56 0.17 -18.16 -7.86
N ASP A 57 -0.49 -19.32 -7.89
CA ASP A 57 0.16 -20.62 -8.07
C ASP A 57 0.88 -20.72 -9.43
N GLU A 58 0.36 -20.02 -10.46
CA GLU A 58 0.99 -19.88 -11.79
C GLU A 58 2.09 -18.80 -11.83
N ARG A 59 2.53 -18.31 -10.66
CA ARG A 59 3.57 -17.27 -10.51
C ARG A 59 3.22 -15.92 -11.18
N LYS A 60 1.93 -15.63 -11.37
CA LYS A 60 1.47 -14.31 -11.83
C LYS A 60 1.31 -13.37 -10.65
N ILE A 61 1.49 -12.06 -10.86
CA ILE A 61 1.28 -11.07 -9.79
C ILE A 61 -0.22 -10.97 -9.53
N ARG A 62 -0.64 -11.41 -8.35
CA ARG A 62 -2.04 -11.36 -7.88
C ARG A 62 -2.33 -10.07 -7.12
N THR A 63 -1.39 -9.64 -6.28
CA THR A 63 -1.56 -8.48 -5.40
C THR A 63 -0.29 -7.65 -5.33
N VAL A 64 -0.43 -6.33 -5.35
CA VAL A 64 0.63 -5.38 -5.03
C VAL A 64 0.29 -4.65 -3.74
N ILE A 65 1.26 -4.58 -2.83
CA ILE A 65 1.14 -3.89 -1.55
C ILE A 65 2.27 -2.87 -1.43
N LEU A 66 1.92 -1.62 -1.17
CA LEU A 66 2.88 -0.57 -0.85
C LEU A 66 2.75 -0.19 0.63
N THR A 67 3.87 -0.23 1.35
CA THR A 67 3.91 0.14 2.76
C THR A 67 4.93 1.23 3.03
N GLU A 68 4.71 1.98 4.10
CA GLU A 68 5.61 2.99 4.62
C GLU A 68 5.74 2.79 6.13
N MET A 69 6.97 2.74 6.63
CA MET A 69 7.19 2.76 8.08
C MET A 69 7.11 4.21 8.55
N GLN A 70 6.25 4.47 9.53
CA GLN A 70 6.17 5.78 10.18
C GLN A 70 6.50 5.61 11.66
N ALA A 71 7.07 6.66 12.25
CA ALA A 71 7.35 6.71 13.67
C ALA A 71 6.68 7.95 14.26
N ASP A 72 5.89 7.74 15.31
CA ASP A 72 5.46 8.80 16.20
C ASP A 72 6.50 8.92 17.31
N ASN A 73 7.40 9.89 17.16
CA ASN A 73 8.49 10.13 18.12
C ASN A 73 7.98 10.64 19.48
N ILE A 74 6.76 11.19 19.54
CA ILE A 74 6.17 11.68 20.79
C ILE A 74 5.66 10.49 21.59
N ARG A 75 4.91 9.59 20.93
CA ARG A 75 4.35 8.39 21.59
C ARG A 75 5.31 7.20 21.61
N GLN A 76 6.47 7.32 20.98
CA GLN A 76 7.43 6.21 20.78
C GLN A 76 6.77 5.00 20.10
N ILE A 77 5.85 5.27 19.16
CA ILE A 77 5.11 4.24 18.44
C ILE A 77 5.66 4.13 17.03
N LYS A 78 6.03 2.93 16.63
CA LYS A 78 6.34 2.61 15.23
C LYS A 78 5.12 1.97 14.59
N LEU A 79 4.70 2.51 13.45
CA LEU A 79 3.54 2.02 12.73
C LEU A 79 3.89 1.66 11.29
N LEU A 80 3.25 0.61 10.80
CA LEU A 80 3.28 0.22 9.39
C LEU A 80 2.06 0.82 8.70
N PHE A 81 2.29 1.81 7.86
CA PHE A 81 1.24 2.41 7.05
C PHE A 81 1.13 1.68 5.71
N VAL A 82 0.03 0.96 5.51
CA VAL A 82 -0.32 0.32 4.24
C VAL A 82 -0.97 1.36 3.35
N ARG A 83 -0.20 1.86 2.39
CA ARG A 83 -0.59 2.97 1.53
C ARG A 83 -1.40 2.51 0.32
N CYS A 84 -1.18 1.29 -0.13
CA CYS A 84 -1.84 0.73 -1.30
C CYS A 84 -1.97 -0.78 -1.13
N ILE A 85 -3.16 -1.31 -1.40
CA ILE A 85 -3.39 -2.72 -1.71
C ILE A 85 -4.17 -2.74 -3.02
N TYR A 86 -3.63 -3.40 -4.03
CA TYR A 86 -4.29 -3.60 -5.31
C TYR A 86 -4.27 -5.08 -5.66
N THR A 87 -5.43 -5.66 -5.93
CA THR A 87 -5.59 -7.05 -6.38
C THR A 87 -6.07 -7.08 -7.82
N PHE A 88 -5.37 -7.83 -8.68
CA PHE A 88 -5.75 -8.01 -10.09
C PHE A 88 -6.92 -8.99 -10.26
N GLU A 89 -7.27 -9.70 -9.20
CA GLU A 89 -8.33 -10.70 -9.13
C GLU A 89 -9.30 -10.34 -8.00
N VAL A 90 -10.52 -10.90 -8.06
CA VAL A 90 -11.50 -10.77 -6.97
C VAL A 90 -10.92 -11.38 -5.70
N MET A 91 -10.95 -10.63 -4.61
CA MET A 91 -10.50 -11.12 -3.31
C MET A 91 -11.49 -12.14 -2.74
N THR A 92 -11.02 -13.37 -2.54
CA THR A 92 -11.70 -14.36 -1.70
C THR A 92 -11.31 -14.17 -0.22
N ASP A 93 -12.08 -14.74 0.70
CA ASP A 93 -11.84 -14.62 2.14
C ASP A 93 -10.46 -15.17 2.56
N ASN A 94 -10.05 -16.30 1.95
CA ASN A 94 -8.73 -16.89 2.17
C ASN A 94 -7.61 -15.95 1.72
N ASN A 95 -7.73 -15.36 0.52
CA ASN A 95 -6.74 -14.43 -0.01
C ASN A 95 -6.59 -13.19 0.88
N ARG A 96 -7.69 -12.68 1.44
CA ARG A 96 -7.68 -11.54 2.37
C ARG A 96 -6.91 -11.86 3.64
N HIS A 97 -7.21 -13.00 4.26
CA HIS A 97 -6.51 -13.46 5.46
C HIS A 97 -5.01 -13.63 5.23
N ASP A 98 -4.60 -14.21 4.10
CA ASP A 98 -3.18 -14.40 3.78
C ASP A 98 -2.43 -13.09 3.57
N ILE A 99 -3.07 -12.12 2.89
CA ILE A 99 -2.53 -10.77 2.72
C ILE A 99 -2.35 -10.11 4.09
N PHE A 100 -3.40 -10.11 4.92
CA PHE A 100 -3.35 -9.49 6.23
C PHE A 100 -2.30 -10.16 7.14
N LYS A 101 -2.25 -11.49 7.18
CA LYS A 101 -1.24 -12.25 7.92
C LYS A 101 0.17 -11.88 7.48
N SER A 102 0.42 -11.80 6.18
CA SER A 102 1.72 -11.42 5.63
C SER A 102 2.14 -10.00 6.05
N VAL A 103 1.21 -9.04 5.97
CA VAL A 103 1.44 -7.65 6.40
C VAL A 103 1.68 -7.58 7.91
N HIS A 104 0.93 -8.36 8.69
CA HIS A 104 1.04 -8.43 10.13
C HIS A 104 2.37 -9.03 10.59
N GLU A 105 2.82 -10.11 9.96
CA GLU A 105 4.14 -10.69 10.19
C GLU A 105 5.27 -9.71 9.85
N PHE A 106 5.12 -8.96 8.74
CA PHE A 106 6.10 -7.93 8.38
C PHE A 106 6.13 -6.78 9.40
N ALA A 107 4.97 -6.32 9.88
CA ALA A 107 4.88 -5.31 10.93
C ALA A 107 5.60 -5.79 12.22
N LYS A 108 5.33 -7.03 12.65
CA LYS A 108 6.00 -7.64 13.80
C LYS A 108 7.51 -7.70 13.62
N LYS A 109 7.98 -8.22 12.48
CA LYS A 109 9.42 -8.33 12.17
C LYS A 109 10.13 -6.98 12.16
N THR A 110 9.43 -5.91 11.79
CA THR A 110 9.98 -4.55 11.75
C THR A 110 9.80 -3.77 13.05
N GLY A 111 9.21 -4.36 14.09
CA GLY A 111 8.96 -3.73 15.38
C GLY A 111 7.84 -2.69 15.34
N CYS A 112 6.94 -2.77 14.36
CA CYS A 112 5.75 -1.92 14.32
C CYS A 112 4.69 -2.48 15.28
N SER A 113 4.18 -1.63 16.17
CA SER A 113 3.10 -1.97 17.11
C SER A 113 1.71 -1.68 16.54
N ILE A 114 1.63 -0.90 15.46
CA ILE A 114 0.37 -0.52 14.81
C ILE A 114 0.46 -0.78 13.30
N ILE A 115 -0.63 -1.28 12.71
CA ILE A 115 -0.84 -1.30 11.26
C ILE A 115 -1.98 -0.34 10.97
N SER A 116 -1.78 0.54 10.00
CA SER A 116 -2.80 1.52 9.57
C SER A 116 -2.94 1.47 8.07
N LEU A 117 -4.14 1.69 7.56
CA LEU A 117 -4.43 1.79 6.14
C LEU A 117 -5.44 2.90 5.91
N VAL A 118 -5.50 3.42 4.69
CA VAL A 118 -6.58 4.29 4.24
C VAL A 118 -7.44 3.50 3.27
N ALA A 119 -8.75 3.49 3.49
CA ALA A 119 -9.73 2.83 2.64
C ALA A 119 -10.58 3.90 1.96
N GLY A 120 -10.36 4.13 0.66
CA GLY A 120 -11.15 5.08 -0.15
C GLY A 120 -12.36 4.44 -0.84
N ASN A 121 -12.40 3.11 -0.95
CA ASN A 121 -13.48 2.38 -1.62
C ASN A 121 -14.11 1.32 -0.71
N LYS A 122 -15.32 0.87 -1.07
CA LYS A 122 -16.10 -0.10 -0.30
C LYS A 122 -15.33 -1.41 -0.05
N GLN A 123 -14.64 -1.93 -1.05
CA GLN A 123 -13.90 -3.19 -0.95
C GLN A 123 -12.80 -3.12 0.11
N MET A 124 -12.05 -2.02 0.18
CA MET A 124 -11.05 -1.82 1.23
C MET A 124 -11.66 -1.56 2.60
N CYS A 125 -12.82 -0.90 2.67
CA CYS A 125 -13.54 -0.75 3.93
C CYS A 125 -13.99 -2.11 4.48
N ASP A 126 -14.50 -2.99 3.62
CA ASP A 126 -14.94 -4.33 4.01
C ASP A 126 -13.73 -5.19 4.43
N PHE A 127 -12.62 -5.16 3.67
CA PHE A 127 -11.35 -5.77 4.07
C PHE A 127 -10.88 -5.30 5.45
N ALA A 128 -10.92 -3.99 5.70
CA ALA A 128 -10.45 -3.42 6.96
C ALA A 128 -11.30 -3.92 8.14
N LYS A 129 -12.62 -3.95 7.99
CA LYS A 129 -13.54 -4.46 9.02
C LYS A 129 -13.29 -5.94 9.33
N GLU A 130 -13.19 -6.77 8.29
CA GLU A 130 -12.94 -8.21 8.44
C GLU A 130 -11.58 -8.50 9.11
N CYS A 131 -10.57 -7.68 8.83
CA CYS A 131 -9.25 -7.79 9.44
C CYS A 131 -9.14 -7.10 10.82
N ASN A 132 -10.27 -6.75 11.45
CA ASN A 132 -10.37 -6.10 12.76
C ASN A 132 -9.66 -4.73 12.85
N PHE A 133 -9.49 -4.01 11.74
CA PHE A 133 -9.08 -2.61 11.81
C PHE A 133 -10.19 -1.79 12.46
N ARG A 134 -9.80 -0.89 13.36
CA ARG A 134 -10.71 0.10 13.95
C ARG A 134 -10.64 1.38 13.13
N GLU A 135 -11.80 1.96 12.81
CA GLU A 135 -11.86 3.29 12.20
C GLU A 135 -11.36 4.34 13.20
N THR A 136 -10.30 5.06 12.85
CA THR A 136 -9.70 6.08 13.73
C THR A 136 -10.00 7.52 13.32
N LYS A 137 -10.20 7.78 12.02
CA LYS A 137 -10.39 9.13 11.46
C LYS A 137 -11.25 9.07 10.21
N ARG A 138 -12.02 10.13 9.97
CA ARG A 138 -12.69 10.44 8.70
C ARG A 138 -12.07 11.69 8.10
N ILE A 139 -11.87 11.68 6.79
CA ILE A 139 -11.38 12.84 6.04
C ILE A 139 -12.57 13.38 5.24
N PHE A 140 -12.83 14.69 5.37
CA PHE A 140 -13.83 15.41 4.60
C PHE A 140 -13.11 16.52 3.84
N GLU A 141 -13.35 16.62 2.55
CA GLU A 141 -12.69 17.61 1.69
C GLU A 141 -13.74 18.48 0.99
N VAL A 142 -13.44 19.77 0.89
CA VAL A 142 -14.20 20.73 0.09
C VAL A 142 -13.25 21.41 -0.89
N LYS A 143 -13.62 21.44 -2.18
CA LYS A 143 -12.83 22.14 -3.20
C LYS A 143 -13.01 23.64 -3.03
N THR A 144 -11.91 24.36 -2.84
CA THR A 144 -11.89 25.83 -2.71
C THR A 144 -11.69 26.58 -4.03
N GLY A 145 -11.60 25.87 -5.17
CA GLY A 145 -11.63 26.48 -6.50
C GLY A 145 -10.32 27.07 -7.02
N ILE A 146 -9.17 26.81 -6.38
CA ILE A 146 -7.86 27.25 -6.88
C ILE A 146 -7.22 26.08 -7.63
N SER A 147 -7.20 26.16 -8.97
CA SER A 147 -6.67 25.15 -9.91
C SER A 147 -5.20 25.35 -10.27
#